data_AF-A0A6H0XQY8-F1
#
_entry.id   AF-A0A6H0XQY8-F1
#
_cell.length_a   1.000
_cell.length_b   1.000
_cell.length_c   1.000
_cell.angle_alpha   90.00
_cell.angle_beta   90.00
_cell.angle_gamma   90.00
#
_symmetry.space_group_name_H-M   'P 1'
#
loop_
_entity.id
_entity.type
_entity.pdbx_description
1 polymer ?
#
loop_
_entity_poly.entity_id
_entity_poly.type
_entity_poly.pdbx_seq_one_letter_code
_entity_poly.pdbx_strand_id
1 'polypeptide(L)'
;MLSASWFRRAWCRHEMRLAKDHIFLIPCRSAGTFGKTILRLSSSCLAHLLALAIEVPFNPAIEILKPALHAFFRDRTEVSGGKIKRSHHGNFTTVAAEVFRMEAGGDPRLPPEQREADARWDKMSIILNAMECGLSLKPSADGYRQSLSSADCYYSLLMLALAARDPGALCSAGKPLVLSSPTDRAVPSWLFEPTVVDAGLNNWKTLNRLPLDSPLHTGITRGSHWVQLDLKFLNEDHKSKRHGATDDPEIFQLARDFVAKCEENKWGRHRRRYLVHDPKANENFGDMREVYIQTLTGVFCCGPDWMSSICHRYGVGRWKQDLQPAYWLLVSLRNMGGKWPVLQRDDWTARAASFIMDFVNFLIIRGMPQRQMKQPEAWRPVWVTTRNRGKVLSFMPERDGICPVVPSVLLDGDYRDLARLWILEQRTTSDKWTLLGKSVLFADDPARQIINTENELVRRQQKVYGRSLDT
;
A
#
# COMPACT_ATOMS: atom_id res chain seq x y z
N MET A 1 -18.83 0.69 21.17
CA MET A 1 -19.60 0.64 19.91
C MET A 1 -18.74 0.18 18.74
N LEU A 2 -17.63 0.87 18.42
CA LEU A 2 -16.74 0.53 17.28
C LEU A 2 -16.03 -0.83 17.36
N SER A 3 -15.97 -1.45 18.54
CA SER A 3 -15.44 -2.80 18.77
C SER A 3 -16.50 -3.91 18.66
N ALA A 4 -17.76 -3.59 18.38
CA ALA A 4 -18.83 -4.57 18.27
C ALA A 4 -18.58 -5.54 17.10
N SER A 5 -19.01 -6.80 17.24
CA SER A 5 -18.90 -7.85 16.20
C SER A 5 -19.50 -7.42 14.86
N TRP A 6 -20.50 -6.54 14.89
CA TRP A 6 -21.09 -5.88 13.72
C TRP A 6 -20.06 -5.20 12.80
N PHE A 7 -19.03 -4.56 13.36
CA PHE A 7 -18.00 -3.89 12.56
C PHE A 7 -16.93 -4.84 12.00
N ARG A 8 -16.94 -6.11 12.41
CA ARG A 8 -16.01 -7.16 11.95
C ARG A 8 -16.57 -8.00 10.80
N ARG A 9 -17.90 -8.04 10.63
CA ARG A 9 -18.58 -8.85 9.61
C ARG A 9 -18.75 -8.11 8.29
N ALA A 10 -18.44 -8.79 7.19
CA ALA A 10 -18.52 -8.22 5.85
C ALA A 10 -19.95 -7.77 5.49
N TRP A 11 -20.95 -8.61 5.77
CA TRP A 11 -22.36 -8.33 5.51
C TRP A 11 -22.86 -7.10 6.27
N CYS A 12 -22.58 -6.98 7.57
CA CYS A 12 -23.00 -5.82 8.35
C CYS A 12 -22.36 -4.51 7.84
N ARG A 13 -21.07 -4.55 7.47
CA ARG A 13 -20.41 -3.37 6.86
C ARG A 13 -21.01 -3.05 5.49
N HIS A 14 -21.34 -4.08 4.69
CA HIS A 14 -21.97 -3.91 3.40
C HIS A 14 -23.36 -3.27 3.52
N GLU A 15 -24.20 -3.77 4.42
CA GLU A 15 -25.51 -3.20 4.75
C GLU A 15 -25.37 -1.75 5.23
N MET A 16 -24.42 -1.47 6.11
CA MET A 16 -24.11 -0.09 6.51
C MET A 16 -23.72 0.77 5.30
N ARG A 17 -22.98 0.23 4.32
CA ARG A 17 -22.60 0.98 3.11
C ARG A 17 -23.74 1.14 2.10
N LEU A 18 -24.71 0.24 2.01
CA LEU A 18 -25.84 0.39 1.09
C LEU A 18 -27.01 1.16 1.70
N ALA A 19 -27.18 1.12 3.02
CA ALA A 19 -28.27 1.82 3.70
C ALA A 19 -28.15 3.34 3.54
N LYS A 20 -29.25 3.96 3.09
CA LYS A 20 -29.39 5.42 2.98
C LYS A 20 -29.56 6.07 4.36
N ASP A 21 -30.36 5.43 5.21
CA ASP A 21 -30.64 5.85 6.58
C ASP A 21 -30.25 4.76 7.58
N HIS A 22 -29.51 5.12 8.62
CA HIS A 22 -29.13 4.23 9.70
C HIS A 22 -29.91 4.62 10.96
N ILE A 23 -30.53 3.62 11.59
CA ILE A 23 -31.21 3.75 12.86
C ILE A 23 -30.59 2.75 13.83
N PHE A 24 -29.95 3.26 14.87
CA PHE A 24 -29.39 2.46 15.95
C PHE A 24 -30.36 2.47 17.12
N LEU A 25 -30.76 1.28 17.56
CA LEU A 25 -31.66 1.07 18.69
C LEU A 25 -30.85 0.52 19.85
N ILE A 26 -30.74 1.28 20.93
CA ILE A 26 -29.99 0.91 22.13
C ILE A 26 -30.98 0.60 23.24
N PRO A 27 -31.07 -0.66 23.72
CA PRO A 27 -31.92 -0.97 24.86
C PRO A 27 -31.35 -0.31 26.12
N CYS A 28 -32.16 0.50 26.79
CA CYS A 28 -31.83 1.14 28.06
C CYS A 28 -32.43 0.31 29.20
N ARG A 29 -31.64 0.03 30.23
CA ARG A 29 -32.16 -0.51 31.49
C ARG A 29 -32.65 0.67 32.32
N SER A 30 -33.96 0.80 32.47
CA SER A 30 -34.54 1.73 33.43
C SER A 30 -34.55 1.07 34.80
N ALA A 31 -34.00 1.74 35.82
CA ALA A 31 -34.07 1.24 37.19
C ALA A 31 -35.54 1.29 37.66
N GLY A 32 -36.13 0.13 37.96
CA GLY A 32 -37.42 0.05 38.66
C GLY A 32 -38.69 -0.11 37.81
N THR A 33 -38.60 -0.21 36.48
CA THR A 33 -39.78 -0.47 35.62
C THR A 33 -39.55 -1.64 34.67
N PHE A 34 -40.51 -2.57 34.59
CA PHE A 34 -40.48 -3.75 33.70
C PHE A 34 -40.53 -3.42 32.19
N GLY A 35 -40.60 -2.15 31.80
CA GLY A 35 -40.57 -1.70 30.40
C GLY A 35 -39.15 -1.58 29.86
N LYS A 36 -38.85 -2.24 28.73
CA LYS A 36 -37.60 -2.01 27.98
C LYS A 36 -37.70 -0.68 27.25
N THR A 37 -37.11 0.39 27.80
CA THR A 37 -36.95 1.66 27.08
C THR A 37 -35.89 1.48 26.00
N ILE A 38 -36.13 2.01 24.80
CA ILE A 38 -35.19 1.94 23.67
C ILE A 38 -34.80 3.36 23.28
N LEU A 39 -33.51 3.67 23.29
CA LEU A 39 -32.97 4.88 22.72
C LEU A 39 -32.78 4.70 21.22
N ARG A 40 -33.35 5.60 20.42
CA ARG A 40 -33.23 5.61 18.96
C ARG A 40 -32.26 6.71 18.52
N LEU A 41 -31.17 6.33 17.85
CA LEU A 41 -30.20 7.26 17.26
C LEU A 41 -30.24 7.15 15.73
N SER A 42 -30.50 8.26 15.05
CA SER A 42 -30.43 8.35 13.58
C SER A 42 -29.02 8.67 13.08
N SER A 43 -28.75 8.47 11.79
CA SER A 43 -27.52 8.94 11.13
C SER A 43 -27.29 10.43 11.31
N SER A 44 -28.34 11.26 11.26
CA SER A 44 -28.25 12.71 11.48
C SER A 44 -27.86 13.05 12.91
N CYS A 45 -28.45 12.36 13.89
CA CYS A 45 -28.08 12.51 15.30
C CYS A 45 -26.62 12.10 15.53
N LEU A 46 -26.18 10.97 14.95
CA LEU A 46 -24.79 10.53 15.05
C LEU A 46 -23.80 11.46 14.34
N ALA A 47 -24.12 11.98 13.15
CA ALA A 47 -23.30 12.98 12.47
C ALA A 47 -23.12 14.22 13.34
N HIS A 48 -24.22 14.71 13.94
CA HIS A 48 -24.18 15.86 14.83
C HIS A 48 -23.35 15.60 16.09
N LEU A 49 -23.52 14.44 16.74
CA LEU A 49 -22.71 14.05 17.89
C LEU A 49 -21.22 13.91 17.52
N LEU A 50 -20.90 13.40 16.33
CA LEU A 50 -19.53 13.31 15.84
C LEU A 50 -18.93 14.67 15.52
N ALA A 51 -19.72 15.61 14.99
CA ALA A 51 -19.30 16.98 14.78
C ALA A 51 -18.94 17.66 16.12
N LEU A 52 -19.81 17.51 17.13
CA LEU A 52 -19.54 18.00 18.49
C LEU A 52 -18.33 17.29 19.13
N ALA A 53 -18.17 15.99 18.86
CA ALA A 53 -17.05 15.22 19.38
C ALA A 53 -15.69 15.63 18.75
N ILE A 54 -15.65 16.36 17.63
CA ILE A 54 -14.39 16.90 17.08
C ILE A 54 -13.80 17.96 18.03
N GLU A 55 -14.65 18.70 18.75
CA GLU A 55 -14.24 19.77 19.68
C GLU A 55 -13.72 19.25 21.03
N VAL A 56 -13.96 17.97 21.33
CA VAL A 56 -13.62 17.37 22.63
C VAL A 56 -12.53 16.31 22.42
N PRO A 57 -11.43 16.32 23.19
CA PRO A 57 -10.40 15.29 23.12
C PRO A 57 -10.94 13.94 23.65
N PHE A 58 -10.71 12.88 22.89
CA PHE A 58 -11.04 11.48 23.19
C PHE A 58 -9.78 10.60 23.23
N ASN A 59 -9.98 9.32 23.53
CA ASN A 59 -8.95 8.30 23.37
C ASN A 59 -8.30 8.38 21.96
N PRO A 60 -6.95 8.36 21.84
CA PRO A 60 -6.24 8.47 20.57
C PRO A 60 -6.70 7.48 19.49
N ALA A 61 -7.13 6.27 19.88
CA ALA A 61 -7.64 5.27 18.94
C ALA A 61 -8.98 5.70 18.29
N ILE A 62 -9.78 6.50 19.00
CA ILE A 62 -11.06 7.03 18.55
C ILE A 62 -10.84 8.32 17.75
N GLU A 63 -9.90 9.17 18.15
CA GLU A 63 -9.55 10.41 17.44
C GLU A 63 -9.23 10.19 15.96
N ILE A 64 -8.50 9.12 15.65
CA ILE A 64 -8.13 8.75 14.28
C ILE A 64 -9.37 8.41 13.43
N LEU A 65 -10.44 7.91 14.07
CA LEU A 65 -11.63 7.43 13.39
C LEU A 65 -12.72 8.51 13.24
N LYS A 66 -12.73 9.53 14.11
CA LYS A 66 -13.78 10.57 14.11
C LYS A 66 -13.97 11.25 12.74
N PRO A 67 -12.92 11.73 12.03
CA PRO A 67 -13.12 12.44 10.77
C PRO A 67 -13.75 11.54 9.70
N ALA A 68 -13.34 10.27 9.65
CA ALA A 68 -13.86 9.31 8.68
C ALA A 68 -15.32 8.92 8.99
N LEU A 69 -15.66 8.72 10.27
CA LEU A 69 -17.03 8.43 10.70
C LEU A 69 -17.95 9.64 10.49
N HIS A 70 -17.47 10.84 10.81
CA HIS A 70 -18.22 12.07 10.58
C HIS A 70 -18.51 12.27 9.09
N ALA A 71 -17.50 12.13 8.23
CA ALA A 71 -17.68 12.17 6.78
C ALA A 71 -18.67 11.10 6.29
N PHE A 72 -18.57 9.86 6.80
CA PHE A 72 -19.47 8.76 6.43
C PHE A 72 -20.95 9.08 6.72
N PHE A 73 -21.28 9.59 7.91
CA PHE A 73 -22.67 9.90 8.27
C PHE A 73 -23.16 11.24 7.68
N ARG A 74 -22.28 12.24 7.54
CA ARG A 74 -22.61 13.52 6.89
C ARG A 74 -22.91 13.34 5.40
N ASP A 75 -22.03 12.67 4.66
CA ASP A 75 -22.14 12.55 3.20
C ASP A 75 -23.38 11.77 2.76
N ARG A 76 -24.06 11.08 3.68
CA ARG A 76 -25.31 10.34 3.46
C ARG A 76 -26.55 11.08 3.92
N THR A 77 -26.43 11.94 4.93
CA THR A 77 -27.54 12.76 5.42
C THR A 77 -27.87 13.91 4.44
N GLU A 78 -26.86 14.44 3.73
CA GLU A 78 -27.03 15.48 2.69
C GLU A 78 -27.61 14.97 1.36
N VAL A 79 -27.73 13.65 1.14
CA VAL A 79 -28.21 13.03 -0.12
C VAL A 79 -29.72 13.19 -0.32
N SER A 80 -30.44 13.67 0.70
CA SER A 80 -31.86 13.99 0.63
C SER A 80 -32.19 15.15 -0.33
N GLY A 81 -31.20 15.91 -0.81
CA GLY A 81 -31.36 17.00 -1.78
C GLY A 81 -31.08 16.63 -3.25
N GLY A 82 -31.84 15.69 -3.83
CA GLY A 82 -32.14 15.59 -5.28
C GLY A 82 -31.01 15.42 -6.32
N LYS A 83 -29.73 15.54 -5.96
CA LYS A 83 -28.62 15.33 -6.91
C LYS A 83 -28.22 13.86 -6.90
N ILE A 84 -28.55 13.15 -7.98
CA ILE A 84 -27.99 11.83 -8.30
C ILE A 84 -26.47 12.02 -8.42
N LYS A 85 -25.72 11.75 -7.34
CA LYS A 85 -24.26 11.68 -7.42
C LYS A 85 -23.96 10.60 -8.44
N ARG A 86 -23.16 10.92 -9.47
CA ARG A 86 -22.48 9.88 -10.28
C ARG A 86 -21.90 8.90 -9.28
N SER A 87 -22.36 7.66 -9.35
CA SER A 87 -22.09 6.68 -8.32
C SER A 87 -20.60 6.62 -8.07
N HIS A 88 -20.22 6.78 -6.79
CA HIS A 88 -18.85 6.68 -6.37
C HIS A 88 -18.43 5.21 -6.53
N HIS A 89 -17.94 4.85 -7.71
CA HIS A 89 -17.16 3.63 -7.85
C HIS A 89 -15.94 3.83 -6.95
N GLY A 90 -15.94 3.19 -5.78
CA GLY A 90 -14.77 3.13 -4.92
C GLY A 90 -13.57 2.54 -5.69
N ASN A 91 -12.40 2.54 -5.09
CA ASN A 91 -11.26 1.83 -5.67
C ASN A 91 -11.49 0.33 -5.46
N PHE A 92 -11.59 -0.43 -6.56
CA PHE A 92 -11.93 -1.86 -6.51
C PHE A 92 -10.98 -2.64 -5.60
N THR A 93 -9.69 -2.34 -5.72
CA THR A 93 -8.63 -2.96 -4.92
C THR A 93 -8.78 -2.72 -3.43
N THR A 94 -9.18 -1.51 -3.05
CA THR A 94 -9.40 -1.14 -1.65
C THR A 94 -10.57 -1.92 -1.07
N VAL A 95 -11.70 -1.94 -1.77
CA VAL A 95 -12.90 -2.65 -1.32
C VAL A 95 -12.61 -4.15 -1.21
N ALA A 96 -11.90 -4.72 -2.18
CA ALA A 96 -11.49 -6.12 -2.14
C ALA A 96 -10.60 -6.43 -0.92
N ALA A 97 -9.54 -5.64 -0.70
CA ALA A 97 -8.64 -5.83 0.43
C ALA A 97 -9.35 -5.70 1.79
N GLU A 98 -10.30 -4.77 1.91
CA GLU A 98 -11.06 -4.58 3.15
C GLU A 98 -12.02 -5.75 3.41
N VAL A 99 -12.84 -6.11 2.42
CA VAL A 99 -13.88 -7.14 2.58
C VAL A 99 -13.26 -8.51 2.82
N PHE A 100 -12.14 -8.84 2.15
CA PHE A 100 -11.49 -10.13 2.38
C PHE A 100 -10.89 -10.27 3.78
N ARG A 101 -10.52 -9.16 4.44
CA ARG A 101 -10.07 -9.15 5.85
C ARG A 101 -11.22 -9.29 6.87
N MET A 102 -12.47 -9.16 6.43
CA MET A 102 -13.63 -9.27 7.30
C MET A 102 -14.10 -10.71 7.46
N GLU A 103 -14.90 -10.94 8.48
CA GLU A 103 -15.53 -12.23 8.75
C GLU A 103 -16.76 -12.41 7.83
N ALA A 104 -16.83 -13.58 7.17
CA ALA A 104 -18.00 -14.08 6.45
C ALA A 104 -18.23 -15.54 6.87
N GLY A 105 -19.48 -15.93 7.06
CA GLY A 105 -19.81 -17.19 7.75
C GLY A 105 -19.94 -18.41 6.83
N GLY A 106 -20.39 -18.21 5.58
CA GLY A 106 -20.85 -19.30 4.71
C GLY A 106 -22.02 -20.09 5.31
N ASP A 107 -22.57 -21.03 4.56
CA ASP A 107 -23.64 -21.92 5.05
C ASP A 107 -23.10 -22.86 6.16
N PRO A 108 -23.61 -22.76 7.41
CA PRO A 108 -23.15 -23.60 8.51
C PRO A 108 -23.47 -25.08 8.33
N ARG A 109 -24.35 -25.45 7.38
CA ARG A 109 -24.68 -26.84 7.06
C ARG A 109 -23.62 -27.52 6.20
N LEU A 110 -22.75 -26.75 5.55
CA LEU A 110 -21.69 -27.28 4.71
C LEU A 110 -20.49 -27.75 5.54
N PRO A 111 -19.72 -28.73 5.03
CA PRO A 111 -18.41 -29.07 5.55
C PRO A 111 -17.46 -27.86 5.60
N PRO A 112 -16.44 -27.85 6.49
CA PRO A 112 -15.58 -26.68 6.71
C PRO A 112 -14.98 -26.06 5.44
N GLU A 113 -14.38 -26.87 4.56
CA GLU A 113 -13.75 -26.38 3.33
C GLU A 113 -14.75 -25.76 2.34
N GLN A 114 -15.91 -26.40 2.19
CA GLN A 114 -16.99 -25.90 1.33
C GLN A 114 -17.64 -24.64 1.92
N ARG A 115 -17.75 -24.56 3.25
CA ARG A 115 -18.22 -23.38 3.96
C ARG A 115 -17.28 -22.19 3.77
N GLU A 116 -15.97 -22.43 3.80
CA GLU A 116 -15.00 -21.37 3.49
C GLU A 116 -15.10 -20.89 2.04
N ALA A 117 -15.27 -21.81 1.08
CA ALA A 117 -15.49 -21.46 -0.32
C ALA A 117 -16.79 -20.64 -0.49
N ASP A 118 -17.87 -21.05 0.17
CA ASP A 118 -19.15 -20.32 0.21
C ASP A 118 -18.99 -18.92 0.83
N ALA A 119 -18.25 -18.80 1.94
CA ALA A 119 -17.93 -17.51 2.55
C ALA A 119 -17.09 -16.60 1.63
N ARG A 120 -16.27 -17.16 0.73
CA ARG A 120 -15.55 -16.38 -0.30
C ARG A 120 -16.50 -15.90 -1.40
N TRP A 121 -17.46 -16.71 -1.82
CA TRP A 121 -18.52 -16.28 -2.75
C TRP A 121 -19.37 -15.14 -2.19
N ASP A 122 -19.71 -15.21 -0.89
CA ASP A 122 -20.37 -14.11 -0.18
C ASP A 122 -19.55 -12.82 -0.25
N LYS A 123 -18.25 -12.90 0.05
CA LYS A 123 -17.33 -11.76 -0.02
C LYS A 123 -17.26 -11.18 -1.43
N MET A 124 -17.14 -12.02 -2.46
CA MET A 124 -17.17 -11.57 -3.86
C MET A 124 -18.49 -10.86 -4.18
N SER A 125 -19.62 -11.43 -3.80
CA SER A 125 -20.95 -10.84 -4.02
C SER A 125 -21.10 -9.49 -3.33
N ILE A 126 -20.60 -9.35 -2.09
CA ILE A 126 -20.55 -8.08 -1.37
C ILE A 126 -19.72 -7.04 -2.13
N ILE A 127 -18.55 -7.43 -2.63
CA ILE A 127 -17.66 -6.53 -3.37
C ILE A 127 -18.33 -6.09 -4.67
N LEU A 128 -18.87 -7.02 -5.47
CA LEU A 128 -19.55 -6.71 -6.73
C LEU A 128 -20.73 -5.76 -6.55
N ASN A 129 -21.54 -5.97 -5.50
CA ASN A 129 -22.60 -5.03 -5.13
C ASN A 129 -22.07 -3.67 -4.70
N ALA A 130 -21.04 -3.64 -3.84
CA ALA A 130 -20.43 -2.40 -3.39
C ALA A 130 -19.78 -1.60 -4.54
N MET A 131 -19.39 -2.27 -5.61
CA MET A 131 -18.82 -1.69 -6.82
C MET A 131 -19.85 -1.40 -7.91
N GLU A 132 -21.12 -1.72 -7.68
CA GLU A 132 -22.23 -1.57 -8.64
C GLU A 132 -22.03 -2.38 -9.94
N CYS A 133 -21.27 -3.47 -9.89
CA CYS A 133 -21.07 -4.37 -11.03
C CYS A 133 -22.21 -5.41 -11.18
N GLY A 134 -23.22 -5.36 -10.31
CA GLY A 134 -24.37 -6.26 -10.32
C GLY A 134 -24.12 -7.62 -9.65
N LEU A 135 -25.20 -8.22 -9.15
CA LEU A 135 -25.22 -9.61 -8.68
C LEU A 135 -25.46 -10.54 -9.87
N SER A 136 -24.40 -11.08 -10.46
CA SER A 136 -24.54 -12.29 -11.25
C SER A 136 -23.34 -13.20 -11.06
N LEU A 137 -23.22 -13.75 -9.85
CA LEU A 137 -22.51 -15.00 -9.61
C LEU A 137 -23.53 -16.06 -9.15
N LYS A 138 -24.54 -16.29 -9.98
CA LYS A 138 -25.23 -17.59 -9.97
C LYS A 138 -24.97 -18.24 -11.32
N PRO A 139 -23.98 -19.12 -11.44
CA PRO A 139 -24.10 -20.16 -12.44
C PRO A 139 -25.26 -21.06 -12.00
N SER A 140 -26.20 -21.31 -12.91
CA SER A 140 -26.93 -22.57 -12.95
C SER A 140 -25.94 -23.73 -12.81
N ALA A 141 -25.77 -24.31 -11.63
CA ALA A 141 -24.81 -25.38 -11.41
C ALA A 141 -25.18 -26.23 -10.19
N ASP A 142 -26.15 -27.11 -10.38
CA ASP A 142 -26.41 -28.28 -9.53
C ASP A 142 -25.26 -29.32 -9.56
N GLY A 143 -24.00 -28.91 -9.77
CA GLY A 143 -22.92 -29.87 -10.06
C GLY A 143 -21.50 -29.54 -9.60
N TYR A 144 -21.09 -28.28 -9.47
CA TYR A 144 -19.69 -27.98 -9.14
C TYR A 144 -19.55 -26.68 -8.37
N ARG A 145 -19.75 -26.73 -7.04
CA ARG A 145 -19.08 -25.76 -6.15
C ARG A 145 -17.60 -26.12 -6.10
N GLN A 146 -16.86 -25.77 -7.16
CA GLN A 146 -15.40 -25.89 -7.14
C GLN A 146 -14.86 -25.16 -5.90
N SER A 147 -13.86 -25.74 -5.25
CA SER A 147 -13.15 -25.10 -4.14
C SER A 147 -12.47 -23.84 -4.65
N LEU A 148 -13.14 -22.70 -4.48
CA LEU A 148 -12.65 -21.41 -4.95
C LEU A 148 -11.56 -20.93 -3.99
N SER A 149 -10.32 -20.85 -4.45
CA SER A 149 -9.22 -20.35 -3.63
C SER A 149 -9.31 -18.83 -3.47
N SER A 150 -8.71 -18.28 -2.40
CA SER A 150 -8.60 -16.82 -2.23
C SER A 150 -7.84 -16.16 -3.39
N ALA A 151 -6.85 -16.85 -3.96
CA ALA A 151 -6.06 -16.34 -5.08
C ALA A 151 -6.92 -16.20 -6.35
N ASP A 152 -7.77 -17.19 -6.63
CA ASP A 152 -8.70 -17.15 -7.77
C ASP A 152 -9.74 -16.03 -7.60
N CYS A 153 -10.25 -15.82 -6.38
CA CYS A 153 -11.14 -14.70 -6.08
C CYS A 153 -10.48 -13.35 -6.37
N TYR A 154 -9.26 -13.14 -5.86
CA TYR A 154 -8.53 -11.89 -6.10
C TYR A 154 -8.20 -11.69 -7.57
N TYR A 155 -7.80 -12.75 -8.26
CA TYR A 155 -7.60 -12.71 -9.71
C TYR A 155 -8.85 -12.20 -10.43
N SER A 156 -10.01 -12.83 -10.20
CA SER A 156 -11.28 -12.41 -10.84
C SER A 156 -11.62 -10.95 -10.53
N LEU A 157 -11.47 -10.51 -9.28
CA LEU A 157 -11.78 -9.14 -8.86
C LEU A 157 -10.82 -8.10 -9.46
N LEU A 158 -9.53 -8.40 -9.52
CA LEU A 158 -8.53 -7.50 -10.10
C LEU A 158 -8.67 -7.41 -11.63
N MET A 159 -8.97 -8.53 -12.28
CA MET A 159 -9.27 -8.54 -13.72
C MET A 159 -10.55 -7.76 -14.04
N LEU A 160 -11.58 -7.91 -13.21
CA LEU A 160 -12.80 -7.11 -13.32
C LEU A 160 -12.51 -5.62 -13.11
N ALA A 161 -11.65 -5.26 -12.15
CA ALA A 161 -11.25 -3.87 -11.93
C ALA A 161 -10.59 -3.28 -13.19
N LEU A 162 -9.67 -4.01 -13.84
CA LEU A 162 -9.05 -3.57 -15.09
C LEU A 162 -10.07 -3.46 -16.22
N ALA A 163 -11.00 -4.41 -16.34
CA ALA A 163 -12.10 -4.33 -17.31
C ALA A 163 -13.04 -3.14 -17.03
N ALA A 164 -13.24 -2.79 -15.77
CA ALA A 164 -13.93 -1.58 -15.32
C ALA A 164 -13.07 -0.31 -15.44
N ARG A 165 -11.89 -0.41 -16.09
CA ARG A 165 -10.95 0.68 -16.36
C ARG A 165 -10.34 1.29 -15.10
N ASP A 166 -10.25 0.53 -14.01
CA ASP A 166 -9.56 0.94 -12.77
C ASP A 166 -8.11 0.42 -12.76
N PRO A 167 -7.11 1.27 -13.06
CA PRO A 167 -5.71 0.86 -13.06
C PRO A 167 -5.16 0.69 -11.63
N GLY A 168 -5.94 0.98 -10.58
CA GLY A 168 -5.56 0.68 -9.20
C GLY A 168 -5.20 -0.80 -8.98
N ALA A 169 -5.75 -1.72 -9.77
CA ALA A 169 -5.39 -3.14 -9.78
C ALA A 169 -3.91 -3.42 -10.07
N LEU A 170 -3.22 -2.50 -10.77
CA LEU A 170 -1.80 -2.61 -11.06
C LEU A 170 -0.92 -2.33 -9.83
N CYS A 171 -1.46 -1.64 -8.81
CA CYS A 171 -0.74 -1.18 -7.62
C CYS A 171 -0.77 -2.13 -6.42
N SER A 172 -1.46 -3.27 -6.51
CA SER A 172 -1.52 -4.25 -5.39
C SER A 172 -0.12 -4.77 -5.07
N ALA A 173 0.27 -4.79 -3.79
CA ALA A 173 1.63 -5.11 -3.35
C ALA A 173 1.69 -6.24 -2.29
N GLY A 174 0.62 -7.02 -2.13
CA GLY A 174 0.56 -8.20 -1.28
C GLY A 174 1.24 -9.43 -1.89
N LYS A 175 0.82 -10.63 -1.51
CA LYS A 175 1.44 -11.88 -1.99
C LYS A 175 1.23 -12.05 -3.50
N PRO A 176 2.21 -12.56 -4.28
CA PRO A 176 2.01 -12.79 -5.70
C PRO A 176 1.00 -13.91 -5.91
N LEU A 177 0.02 -13.69 -6.79
CA LEU A 177 -1.03 -14.66 -7.04
C LEU A 177 -0.50 -15.87 -7.81
N VAL A 178 -1.00 -17.04 -7.45
CA VAL A 178 -0.77 -18.31 -8.14
C VAL A 178 -2.14 -18.85 -8.48
N LEU A 179 -2.42 -18.99 -9.77
CA LEU A 179 -3.73 -19.38 -10.27
C LEU A 179 -3.81 -20.91 -10.39
N SER A 180 -4.99 -21.44 -10.09
CA SER A 180 -5.30 -22.86 -10.30
C SER A 180 -5.45 -23.13 -11.81
N SER A 181 -4.74 -24.12 -12.36
CA SER A 181 -4.89 -24.52 -13.77
C SER A 181 -5.67 -25.82 -13.89
N PRO A 182 -6.50 -26.00 -14.94
CA PRO A 182 -7.11 -27.29 -15.27
C PRO A 182 -6.11 -28.42 -15.53
N THR A 183 -4.85 -28.09 -15.80
CA THR A 183 -3.77 -29.04 -16.12
C THR A 183 -2.86 -29.39 -14.93
N ASP A 184 -3.36 -29.25 -13.69
CA ASP A 184 -2.67 -29.46 -12.41
C ASP A 184 -1.38 -28.64 -12.16
N ARG A 185 -0.97 -27.77 -13.10
CA ARG A 185 0.19 -26.89 -12.93
C ARG A 185 -0.23 -25.50 -12.48
N ALA A 186 0.22 -25.09 -11.30
CA ALA A 186 0.06 -23.72 -10.81
C ALA A 186 0.59 -22.68 -11.83
N VAL A 187 -0.23 -21.69 -12.17
CA VAL A 187 0.14 -20.62 -13.12
C VAL A 187 0.53 -19.36 -12.35
N PRO A 188 1.80 -18.94 -12.38
CA PRO A 188 2.21 -17.70 -11.73
C PRO A 188 1.59 -16.49 -12.43
N SER A 189 1.08 -15.55 -11.63
CA SER A 189 0.48 -14.32 -12.10
C SER A 189 1.33 -13.10 -11.81
N TRP A 190 1.25 -12.10 -12.70
CA TRP A 190 1.79 -10.76 -12.49
C TRP A 190 0.92 -9.92 -11.51
N LEU A 191 -0.26 -10.41 -11.14
CA LEU A 191 -1.16 -9.81 -10.16
C LEU A 191 -0.79 -10.25 -8.74
N PHE A 192 -0.99 -9.34 -7.80
CA PHE A 192 -0.60 -9.48 -6.40
C PHE A 192 -1.86 -9.25 -5.56
N GLU A 193 -1.95 -9.92 -4.41
CA GLU A 193 -3.06 -9.74 -3.48
C GLU A 193 -3.18 -8.26 -3.08
N PRO A 194 -4.37 -7.66 -3.17
CA PRO A 194 -4.57 -6.29 -2.71
C PRO A 194 -4.51 -6.26 -1.19
N THR A 195 -3.86 -5.23 -0.65
CA THR A 195 -3.74 -4.99 0.79
C THR A 195 -4.29 -3.63 1.16
N VAL A 196 -4.67 -3.45 2.43
CA VAL A 196 -5.15 -2.14 2.91
C VAL A 196 -4.09 -1.03 2.84
N VAL A 197 -2.82 -1.40 2.65
CA VAL A 197 -1.71 -0.45 2.47
C VAL A 197 -1.74 0.13 1.05
N ASP A 198 -2.28 -0.63 0.09
CA ASP A 198 -2.37 -0.29 -1.34
C ASP A 198 -3.55 0.65 -1.64
N ALA A 199 -4.41 0.88 -0.66
CA ALA A 199 -5.55 1.79 -0.73
C ALA A 199 -5.12 3.28 -0.67
N GLY A 200 -3.91 3.56 -0.16
CA GLY A 200 -3.40 4.92 -0.01
C GLY A 200 -4.24 5.79 0.93
N LEU A 201 -3.95 7.09 0.94
CA LEU A 201 -4.75 8.12 1.64
C LEU A 201 -5.99 8.54 0.84
N ASN A 202 -6.25 7.90 -0.31
CA ASN A 202 -7.23 8.33 -1.33
C ASN A 202 -8.54 7.53 -1.31
N ASN A 203 -8.87 6.85 -0.20
CA ASN A 203 -10.09 6.04 -0.06
C ASN A 203 -11.41 6.81 -0.25
N TRP A 204 -11.35 8.14 -0.24
CA TRP A 204 -12.50 9.04 -0.35
C TRP A 204 -12.67 9.65 -1.75
N LYS A 205 -11.67 9.52 -2.64
CA LYS A 205 -11.71 10.07 -4.00
C LYS A 205 -11.83 8.94 -5.03
N THR A 206 -12.76 9.08 -5.97
CA THR A 206 -12.81 8.23 -7.16
C THR A 206 -11.61 8.56 -8.04
N LEU A 207 -10.73 7.59 -8.29
CA LEU A 207 -9.54 7.76 -9.12
C LEU A 207 -9.89 7.77 -10.62
N ASN A 208 -9.08 8.47 -11.42
CA ASN A 208 -9.25 8.57 -12.87
C ASN A 208 -9.24 7.21 -13.59
N ARG A 209 -10.28 6.92 -14.38
CA ARG A 209 -10.37 5.65 -15.13
C ARG A 209 -9.54 5.68 -16.41
N LEU A 210 -9.09 4.51 -16.85
CA LEU A 210 -8.41 4.34 -18.14
C LEU A 210 -9.30 4.82 -19.31
N PRO A 211 -8.71 5.38 -20.37
CA PRO A 211 -9.42 5.64 -21.63
C PRO A 211 -9.99 4.35 -22.23
N LEU A 212 -11.01 4.47 -23.09
CA LEU A 212 -11.57 3.31 -23.82
C LEU A 212 -10.52 2.61 -24.67
N ASP A 213 -9.67 3.38 -25.33
CA ASP A 213 -8.63 2.88 -26.24
C ASP A 213 -7.29 2.63 -25.52
N SER A 214 -7.33 2.41 -24.20
CA SER A 214 -6.12 2.11 -23.43
C SER A 214 -5.49 0.81 -23.93
N PRO A 215 -4.21 0.81 -24.31
CA PRO A 215 -3.57 -0.34 -24.95
C PRO A 215 -3.06 -1.34 -23.88
N LEU A 216 -3.98 -1.81 -23.03
CA LEU A 216 -3.74 -2.80 -22.00
C LEU A 216 -4.31 -4.13 -22.47
N HIS A 217 -3.42 -5.11 -22.68
CA HIS A 217 -3.80 -6.47 -23.05
C HIS A 217 -3.31 -7.44 -22.00
N THR A 218 -4.02 -8.54 -21.79
CA THR A 218 -3.64 -9.55 -20.81
C THR A 218 -4.18 -10.90 -21.23
N GLY A 219 -3.48 -11.96 -20.85
CA GLY A 219 -3.89 -13.31 -21.19
C GLY A 219 -2.99 -14.36 -20.55
N ILE A 220 -3.38 -15.62 -20.71
CA ILE A 220 -2.59 -16.76 -20.25
C ILE A 220 -2.04 -17.46 -21.49
N THR A 221 -0.73 -17.69 -21.54
CA THR A 221 -0.08 -18.37 -22.66
C THR A 221 0.98 -19.33 -22.14
N ARG A 222 0.91 -20.59 -22.57
CA ARG A 222 1.88 -21.65 -22.19
C ARG A 222 2.10 -21.76 -20.66
N GLY A 223 1.02 -21.65 -19.87
CA GLY A 223 1.10 -21.78 -18.41
C GLY A 223 1.69 -20.56 -17.69
N SER A 224 1.75 -19.38 -18.32
CA SER A 224 2.13 -18.13 -17.66
C SER A 224 1.11 -17.03 -17.95
N HIS A 225 0.68 -16.34 -16.91
CA HIS A 225 -0.21 -15.18 -17.03
C HIS A 225 0.64 -13.91 -17.29
N TRP A 226 0.24 -13.13 -18.29
CA TRP A 226 0.95 -11.93 -18.74
C TRP A 226 0.04 -10.71 -18.88
N VAL A 227 0.66 -9.54 -18.86
CA VAL A 227 0.06 -8.24 -19.22
C VAL A 227 0.97 -7.51 -20.19
N GLN A 228 0.39 -6.79 -21.14
CA GLN A 228 1.09 -5.98 -22.13
C GLN A 228 0.59 -4.56 -22.04
N LEU A 229 1.52 -3.63 -21.83
CA LEU A 229 1.23 -2.21 -21.59
C LEU A 229 2.48 -1.36 -21.85
N ASP A 230 2.29 -0.05 -21.90
CA ASP A 230 3.38 0.91 -22.05
C ASP A 230 4.06 1.15 -20.69
N LEU A 231 5.39 1.06 -20.66
CA LEU A 231 6.21 1.18 -19.45
C LEU A 231 7.17 2.36 -19.55
N LYS A 232 7.23 3.18 -18.49
CA LYS A 232 8.20 4.26 -18.33
C LYS A 232 9.39 3.75 -17.50
N PHE A 233 10.55 3.66 -18.11
CA PHE A 233 11.78 3.24 -17.44
C PHE A 233 12.37 4.43 -16.65
N LEU A 234 12.94 4.17 -15.46
CA LEU A 234 13.58 5.24 -14.68
C LEU A 234 14.99 5.58 -15.17
N ASN A 235 15.65 4.69 -15.91
CA ASN A 235 16.95 4.92 -16.53
C ASN A 235 17.12 4.11 -17.83
N GLU A 236 17.97 4.61 -18.74
CA GLU A 236 18.27 3.94 -20.02
C GLU A 236 19.28 2.80 -19.86
N ASP A 237 20.31 3.01 -19.04
CA ASP A 237 21.53 2.19 -19.10
C ASP A 237 21.75 1.21 -17.96
N HIS A 238 20.83 1.11 -16.98
CA HIS A 238 21.02 0.36 -15.72
C HIS A 238 22.21 0.80 -14.83
N LYS A 239 23.20 1.51 -15.39
CA LYS A 239 24.46 1.98 -14.79
C LYS A 239 24.33 3.20 -13.89
N SER A 240 23.22 3.92 -13.94
CA SER A 240 23.00 5.10 -13.08
C SER A 240 22.46 4.76 -11.68
N LYS A 241 22.30 3.46 -11.38
CA LYS A 241 21.94 2.99 -10.04
C LYS A 241 23.17 3.07 -9.14
N ARG A 242 23.01 3.67 -7.98
CA ARG A 242 24.06 3.70 -6.96
C ARG A 242 23.64 2.87 -5.76
N HIS A 243 24.61 2.15 -5.21
CA HIS A 243 24.52 1.31 -4.02
C HIS A 243 25.36 1.94 -2.90
N GLY A 244 24.79 1.98 -1.71
CA GLY A 244 25.36 2.61 -0.51
C GLY A 244 26.80 2.21 -0.22
N ALA A 245 27.03 0.91 -0.15
CA ALA A 245 28.29 0.35 0.31
C ALA A 245 29.43 0.47 -0.72
N THR A 246 29.13 0.45 -2.02
CA THR A 246 30.14 0.43 -3.09
C THR A 246 30.45 1.82 -3.64
N ASP A 247 29.44 2.67 -3.79
CA ASP A 247 29.58 3.92 -4.54
C ASP A 247 29.88 5.16 -3.68
N ASP A 248 29.60 5.11 -2.37
CA ASP A 248 29.83 6.23 -1.43
C ASP A 248 30.33 5.73 -0.05
N PRO A 249 31.56 5.19 0.04
CA PRO A 249 32.07 4.55 1.26
C PRO A 249 32.15 5.49 2.48
N GLU A 250 32.45 6.77 2.27
CA GLU A 250 32.50 7.77 3.35
C GLU A 250 31.11 8.03 3.96
N ILE A 251 30.09 8.19 3.11
CA ILE A 251 28.70 8.39 3.56
C ILE A 251 28.17 7.12 4.22
N PHE A 252 28.57 5.96 3.70
CA PHE A 252 28.23 4.68 4.29
C PHE A 252 28.83 4.52 5.70
N GLN A 253 30.09 4.93 5.91
CA GLN A 253 30.69 4.93 7.24
C GLN A 253 29.97 5.92 8.19
N LEU A 254 29.61 7.11 7.71
CA LEU A 254 28.79 8.06 8.48
C LEU A 254 27.45 7.44 8.92
N ALA A 255 26.76 6.74 8.01
CA ALA A 255 25.51 6.05 8.32
C ALA A 255 25.68 4.95 9.36
N ARG A 256 26.77 4.18 9.26
CA ARG A 256 27.13 3.15 10.23
C ARG A 256 27.35 3.73 11.62
N ASP A 257 28.12 4.81 11.71
CA ASP A 257 28.41 5.50 12.99
C ASP A 257 27.13 6.10 13.59
N PHE A 258 26.25 6.64 12.74
CA PHE A 258 24.96 7.18 13.16
C PHE A 258 24.06 6.10 13.77
N VAL A 259 23.93 4.94 13.09
CA VAL A 259 23.12 3.82 13.58
C VAL A 259 23.70 3.28 14.89
N ALA A 260 25.02 3.08 14.96
CA ALA A 260 25.70 2.62 16.18
C ALA A 260 25.43 3.57 17.35
N LYS A 261 25.54 4.89 17.14
CA LYS A 261 25.24 5.90 18.17
C LYS A 261 23.78 5.81 18.63
N CYS A 262 22.84 5.63 17.71
CA CYS A 262 21.42 5.46 18.06
C CYS A 262 21.16 4.17 18.84
N GLU A 263 21.87 3.08 18.53
CA GLU A 263 21.77 1.80 19.23
C GLU A 263 22.29 1.91 20.67
N GLU A 264 23.49 2.48 20.86
CA GLU A 264 24.12 2.73 22.16
C GLU A 264 23.24 3.59 23.07
N ASN A 265 22.74 4.72 22.55
CA ASN A 265 21.95 5.68 23.32
C ASN A 265 20.46 5.34 23.35
N LYS A 266 20.07 4.20 22.75
CA LYS A 266 18.69 3.72 22.66
C LYS A 266 17.71 4.71 22.00
N TRP A 267 18.19 5.51 21.05
CA TRP A 267 17.38 6.47 20.29
C TRP A 267 16.47 5.78 19.27
N GLY A 268 15.26 6.31 19.09
CA GLY A 268 14.17 5.71 18.31
C GLY A 268 12.95 5.42 19.19
N ARG A 269 11.75 5.80 18.74
CA ARG A 269 10.53 5.75 19.57
C ARG A 269 9.91 4.37 19.65
N HIS A 270 9.97 3.64 18.55
CA HIS A 270 9.35 2.32 18.44
C HIS A 270 10.36 1.26 18.01
N ARG A 271 11.55 1.25 18.64
CA ARG A 271 12.65 0.32 18.31
C ARG A 271 12.22 -1.15 18.28
N ARG A 272 11.27 -1.56 19.13
CA ARG A 272 10.71 -2.93 19.12
C ARG A 272 9.96 -3.29 17.82
N ARG A 273 9.54 -2.29 17.04
CA ARG A 273 8.89 -2.45 15.74
C ARG A 273 9.88 -2.34 14.58
N TYR A 274 11.15 -2.09 14.85
CA TYR A 274 12.17 -2.06 13.80
C TYR A 274 12.44 -3.49 13.34
N LEU A 275 12.54 -3.64 12.03
CA LEU A 275 12.77 -4.92 11.37
C LEU A 275 14.16 -5.51 11.64
N VAL A 276 15.08 -4.72 12.21
CA VAL A 276 16.39 -5.19 12.69
C VAL A 276 16.24 -6.39 13.63
N HIS A 277 15.16 -6.41 14.42
CA HIS A 277 14.88 -7.48 15.39
C HIS A 277 13.88 -8.53 14.88
N ASP A 278 13.44 -8.46 13.62
CA ASP A 278 12.48 -9.40 13.04
C ASP A 278 13.24 -10.58 12.40
N PRO A 279 13.14 -11.81 12.97
CA PRO A 279 13.86 -12.97 12.45
C PRO A 279 13.49 -13.30 11.00
N LYS A 280 12.20 -13.12 10.64
CA LYS A 280 11.71 -13.42 9.29
C LYS A 280 12.19 -12.38 8.28
N ALA A 281 12.32 -11.12 8.69
CA ALA A 281 12.92 -10.10 7.83
C ALA A 281 14.41 -10.40 7.58
N ASN A 282 15.14 -10.80 8.62
CA ASN A 282 16.55 -11.19 8.52
C ASN A 282 16.74 -12.43 7.63
N GLU A 283 15.88 -13.44 7.77
CA GLU A 283 15.89 -14.62 6.90
C GLU A 283 15.63 -14.25 5.44
N ASN A 284 14.63 -13.41 5.17
CA ASN A 284 14.23 -13.10 3.81
C ASN A 284 15.17 -12.15 3.08
N PHE A 285 15.83 -11.22 3.80
CA PHE A 285 16.57 -10.13 3.18
C PHE A 285 18.06 -10.07 3.58
N GLY A 286 18.52 -10.99 4.43
CA GLY A 286 19.83 -10.90 5.07
C GLY A 286 19.83 -9.91 6.25
N ASP A 287 21.02 -9.54 6.74
CA ASP A 287 21.15 -8.70 7.93
C ASP A 287 20.41 -7.37 7.80
N MET A 288 19.31 -7.23 8.56
CA MET A 288 18.49 -6.04 8.53
C MET A 288 19.20 -4.82 9.13
N ARG A 289 20.21 -5.01 10.00
CA ARG A 289 21.03 -3.88 10.47
C ARG A 289 21.77 -3.22 9.31
N GLU A 290 22.35 -4.04 8.45
CA GLU A 290 23.03 -3.59 7.24
C GLU A 290 22.07 -2.90 6.27
N VAL A 291 20.84 -3.43 6.10
CA VAL A 291 19.79 -2.77 5.29
C VAL A 291 19.45 -1.38 5.84
N TYR A 292 19.38 -1.21 7.18
CA TYR A 292 19.14 0.10 7.79
C TYR A 292 20.28 1.08 7.54
N ILE A 293 21.52 0.63 7.67
CA ILE A 293 22.72 1.44 7.39
C ILE A 293 22.69 1.89 5.93
N GLN A 294 22.54 0.97 4.98
CA GLN A 294 22.50 1.31 3.56
C GLN A 294 21.33 2.22 3.20
N THR A 295 20.18 2.06 3.86
CA THR A 295 19.01 2.92 3.62
C THR A 295 19.31 4.34 4.11
N LEU A 296 19.94 4.47 5.28
CA LEU A 296 20.37 5.75 5.82
C LEU A 296 21.45 6.40 4.95
N THR A 297 22.37 5.63 4.36
CA THR A 297 23.31 6.12 3.33
C THR A 297 22.56 6.76 2.17
N GLY A 298 21.52 6.08 1.66
CA GLY A 298 20.64 6.63 0.63
C GLY A 298 19.97 7.94 1.06
N VAL A 299 19.48 8.03 2.31
CA VAL A 299 18.91 9.26 2.87
C VAL A 299 19.93 10.40 2.90
N PHE A 300 21.18 10.14 3.33
CA PHE A 300 22.24 11.14 3.30
C PHE A 300 22.59 11.59 1.87
N CYS A 301 22.65 10.66 0.92
CA CYS A 301 22.89 10.95 -0.49
C CYS A 301 21.76 11.75 -1.16
N CYS A 302 20.51 11.47 -0.79
CA CYS A 302 19.34 12.20 -1.28
C CYS A 302 19.21 13.58 -0.63
N GLY A 303 19.58 13.69 0.65
CA GLY A 303 19.64 14.93 1.39
C GLY A 303 18.34 15.33 2.12
N PRO A 304 18.40 16.43 2.88
CA PRO A 304 17.34 16.82 3.81
C PRO A 304 16.09 17.39 3.11
N ASP A 305 16.24 18.05 1.95
CA ASP A 305 15.11 18.54 1.14
C ASP A 305 14.28 17.38 0.59
N TRP A 306 14.96 16.32 0.13
CA TRP A 306 14.30 15.09 -0.30
C TRP A 306 13.52 14.45 0.86
N MET A 307 14.14 14.30 2.03
CA MET A 307 13.46 13.77 3.22
C MET A 307 12.21 14.61 3.56
N SER A 308 12.33 15.93 3.52
CA SER A 308 11.21 16.84 3.75
C SER A 308 10.07 16.61 2.77
N SER A 309 10.35 16.52 1.46
CA SER A 309 9.34 16.24 0.43
C SER A 309 8.61 14.91 0.67
N ILE A 310 9.34 13.85 1.03
CA ILE A 310 8.74 12.53 1.34
C ILE A 310 7.89 12.60 2.61
N CYS A 311 8.38 13.23 3.68
CA CYS A 311 7.66 13.35 4.95
C CYS A 311 6.33 14.09 4.81
N HIS A 312 6.31 15.22 4.08
CA HIS A 312 5.09 15.99 3.82
C HIS A 312 4.09 15.18 3.00
N ARG A 313 4.54 14.49 1.96
CA ARG A 313 3.66 13.77 1.03
C ARG A 313 3.01 12.55 1.65
N TYR A 314 3.81 11.69 2.29
CA TYR A 314 3.31 10.43 2.85
C TYR A 314 2.79 10.57 4.29
N GLY A 315 2.85 11.77 4.87
CA GLY A 315 2.36 12.04 6.22
C GLY A 315 3.10 11.22 7.28
N VAL A 316 4.43 11.17 7.22
CA VAL A 316 5.25 10.38 8.15
C VAL A 316 4.99 10.82 9.59
N GLY A 317 4.82 9.88 10.53
CA GLY A 317 4.41 10.18 11.89
C GLY A 317 5.23 11.31 12.54
N ARG A 318 4.54 12.31 13.11
CA ARG A 318 5.12 13.51 13.76
C ARG A 318 6.03 14.39 12.90
N TRP A 319 5.93 14.30 11.56
CA TRP A 319 6.69 15.17 10.67
C TRP A 319 6.53 16.67 11.01
N LYS A 320 5.33 17.12 11.42
CA LYS A 320 5.09 18.53 11.80
C LYS A 320 5.95 19.01 12.97
N GLN A 321 6.29 18.13 13.91
CA GLN A 321 7.04 18.51 15.13
C GLN A 321 8.54 18.23 14.99
N ASP A 322 8.90 17.11 14.37
CA ASP A 322 10.26 16.57 14.46
C ASP A 322 11.05 16.66 13.14
N LEU A 323 10.41 17.04 12.03
CA LEU A 323 11.09 17.17 10.74
C LEU A 323 12.12 18.29 10.73
N GLN A 324 11.81 19.45 11.32
CA GLN A 324 12.74 20.59 11.31
C GLN A 324 14.05 20.28 12.07
N PRO A 325 14.02 19.74 13.32
CA PRO A 325 15.24 19.28 13.98
C PRO A 325 16.01 18.20 13.19
N ALA A 326 15.30 17.25 12.56
CA ALA A 326 15.93 16.21 11.75
C ALA A 326 16.63 16.78 10.51
N TYR A 327 16.00 17.74 9.84
CA TYR A 327 16.58 18.48 8.72
C TYR A 327 17.91 19.11 9.13
N TRP A 328 17.92 19.86 10.25
CA TRP A 328 19.14 20.51 10.74
C TRP A 328 20.23 19.53 11.14
N LEU A 329 19.87 18.38 11.71
CA LEU A 329 20.84 17.35 12.07
C LEU A 329 21.53 16.77 10.82
N LEU A 330 20.77 16.48 9.75
CA LEU A 330 21.35 16.00 8.49
C LEU A 330 22.31 17.03 7.87
N VAL A 331 21.91 18.30 7.82
CA VAL A 331 22.78 19.40 7.34
C VAL A 331 24.05 19.51 8.18
N SER A 332 23.90 19.46 9.50
CA SER A 332 25.01 19.59 10.45
C SER A 332 26.03 18.47 10.31
N LEU A 333 25.56 17.21 10.24
CA LEU A 333 26.42 16.05 10.07
C LEU A 333 27.18 16.11 8.74
N ARG A 334 26.53 16.56 7.66
CA ARG A 334 27.19 16.73 6.36
C ARG A 334 28.26 17.82 6.40
N ASN A 335 27.96 18.98 7.01
CA ASN A 335 28.88 20.12 7.05
C ASN A 335 30.06 19.91 8.01
N MET A 336 29.87 19.12 9.08
CA MET A 336 30.92 18.85 10.08
C MET A 336 31.66 17.52 9.86
N GLY A 337 31.55 16.92 8.67
CA GLY A 337 32.24 15.67 8.35
C GLY A 337 31.86 14.52 9.30
N GLY A 338 30.58 14.42 9.64
CA GLY A 338 30.04 13.37 10.52
C GLY A 338 30.13 13.65 12.02
N LYS A 339 30.74 14.76 12.44
CA LYS A 339 30.80 15.12 13.87
C LYS A 339 29.43 15.57 14.37
N TRP A 340 29.00 14.99 15.49
CA TRP A 340 27.73 15.34 16.12
C TRP A 340 27.77 16.76 16.70
N PRO A 341 26.70 17.56 16.54
CA PRO A 341 26.61 18.88 17.17
C PRO A 341 26.69 18.77 18.70
N VAL A 342 27.65 19.48 19.30
CA VAL A 342 27.78 19.58 20.76
C VAL A 342 27.07 20.85 21.22
N LEU A 343 25.84 20.73 21.71
CA LEU A 343 25.11 21.85 22.30
C LEU A 343 24.70 21.49 23.74
N GLN A 344 25.03 22.38 24.67
CA GLN A 344 24.98 22.15 26.12
C GLN A 344 23.59 22.22 26.78
N ARG A 345 22.50 22.47 26.03
CA ARG A 345 21.20 22.81 26.67
C ARG A 345 19.94 22.13 26.15
N ASP A 346 19.96 21.42 25.03
CA ASP A 346 18.76 20.74 24.52
C ASP A 346 19.10 19.40 23.87
N ASP A 347 18.47 18.32 24.31
CA ASP A 347 18.52 16.97 23.72
C ASP A 347 17.83 16.89 22.32
N TRP A 348 17.86 17.98 21.56
CA TRP A 348 17.23 18.07 20.25
C TRP A 348 17.85 17.08 19.26
N THR A 349 19.16 16.79 19.39
CA THR A 349 19.88 15.81 18.56
C THR A 349 19.34 14.40 18.76
N ALA A 350 19.04 14.00 20.01
CA ALA A 350 18.42 12.72 20.32
C ALA A 350 17.02 12.59 19.70
N ARG A 351 16.22 13.66 19.78
CA ARG A 351 14.88 13.72 19.17
C ARG A 351 14.95 13.65 17.64
N ALA A 352 15.84 14.44 17.03
CA ALA A 352 16.08 14.47 15.60
C ALA A 352 16.56 13.09 15.09
N ALA A 353 17.54 12.49 15.77
CA ALA A 353 18.06 11.18 15.41
C ALA A 353 17.00 10.08 15.54
N SER A 354 16.18 10.13 16.59
CA SER A 354 15.04 9.22 16.75
C SER A 354 14.05 9.33 15.58
N PHE A 355 13.74 10.55 15.13
CA PHE A 355 12.87 10.74 13.97
C PHE A 355 13.51 10.25 12.67
N ILE A 356 14.81 10.48 12.45
CA ILE A 356 15.52 9.95 11.27
C ILE A 356 15.47 8.42 11.25
N MET A 357 15.68 7.74 12.39
CA MET A 357 15.56 6.28 12.47
C MET A 357 14.12 5.80 12.24
N ASP A 358 13.11 6.50 12.79
CA ASP A 358 11.70 6.20 12.53
C ASP A 358 11.37 6.38 11.02
N PHE A 359 11.96 7.39 10.37
CA PHE A 359 11.83 7.66 8.94
C PHE A 359 12.49 6.57 8.08
N VAL A 360 13.70 6.13 8.43
CA VAL A 360 14.38 5.00 7.76
C VAL A 360 13.53 3.73 7.88
N ASN A 361 13.02 3.42 9.07
CA ASN A 361 12.11 2.29 9.25
C ASN A 361 10.83 2.43 8.40
N PHE A 362 10.27 3.64 8.29
CA PHE A 362 9.14 3.92 7.39
C PHE A 362 9.48 3.58 5.93
N LEU A 363 10.64 4.02 5.42
CA LEU A 363 11.08 3.73 4.05
C LEU A 363 11.21 2.22 3.82
N ILE A 364 11.81 1.50 4.77
CA ILE A 364 12.03 0.05 4.68
C ILE A 364 10.69 -0.70 4.68
N ILE A 365 9.79 -0.41 5.64
CA ILE A 365 8.48 -1.08 5.73
C ILE A 365 7.63 -0.82 4.48
N ARG A 366 7.70 0.39 3.90
CA ARG A 366 6.89 0.76 2.73
C ARG A 366 7.53 0.36 1.40
N GLY A 367 8.85 0.34 1.33
CA GLY A 367 9.61 0.11 0.10
C GLY A 367 10.01 -1.34 -0.11
N MET A 368 10.26 -2.11 0.96
CA MET A 368 10.66 -3.51 0.79
C MET A 368 9.46 -4.41 0.47
N PRO A 369 9.61 -5.37 -0.45
CA PRO A 369 8.54 -6.24 -0.89
C PRO A 369 8.29 -7.42 0.07
N GLN A 370 8.19 -7.17 1.39
CA GLN A 370 8.12 -8.20 2.45
C GLN A 370 7.03 -9.25 2.24
N ARG A 371 5.88 -8.83 1.70
CA ARG A 371 4.73 -9.71 1.47
C ARG A 371 4.84 -10.51 0.18
N GLN A 372 5.79 -10.17 -0.67
CA GLN A 372 5.92 -10.65 -2.03
C GLN A 372 6.94 -11.80 -2.14
N MET A 373 7.87 -11.85 -1.18
CA MET A 373 8.94 -12.84 -1.12
C MET A 373 8.41 -14.24 -0.84
N LYS A 374 8.79 -15.19 -1.69
CA LYS A 374 8.58 -16.64 -1.47
C LYS A 374 9.85 -17.34 -1.02
N GLN A 375 11.00 -16.79 -1.39
CA GLN A 375 12.33 -17.29 -1.06
C GLN A 375 13.19 -16.11 -0.56
N PRO A 376 14.22 -16.38 0.26
CA PRO A 376 15.20 -15.38 0.63
C PRO A 376 15.88 -14.74 -0.59
N GLU A 377 15.93 -13.41 -0.62
CA GLU A 377 16.59 -12.63 -1.65
C GLU A 377 17.10 -11.32 -1.03
N ALA A 378 18.36 -10.99 -1.26
CA ALA A 378 18.94 -9.74 -0.79
C ALA A 378 18.39 -8.55 -1.58
N TRP A 379 17.40 -7.86 -1.01
CA TRP A 379 16.93 -6.58 -1.52
C TRP A 379 17.70 -5.45 -0.82
N ARG A 380 18.30 -4.54 -1.61
CA ARG A 380 19.07 -3.40 -1.11
C ARG A 380 18.50 -2.07 -1.59
N PRO A 381 18.66 -1.02 -0.78
CA PRO A 381 18.29 0.32 -1.20
C PRO A 381 19.21 0.77 -2.32
N VAL A 382 18.61 1.34 -3.35
CA VAL A 382 19.30 1.99 -4.46
C VAL A 382 18.70 3.36 -4.64
N TRP A 383 19.52 4.32 -5.08
CA TRP A 383 19.02 5.61 -5.50
C TRP A 383 19.50 5.98 -6.89
N VAL A 384 18.68 6.75 -7.57
CA VAL A 384 18.92 7.26 -8.92
C VAL A 384 18.82 8.78 -8.86
N THR A 385 19.77 9.45 -9.51
CA THR A 385 19.71 10.89 -9.74
C THR A 385 19.19 11.13 -11.15
N THR A 386 18.07 11.82 -11.26
CA THR A 386 17.46 12.22 -12.53
C THR A 386 18.22 13.41 -13.13
N ARG A 387 17.99 13.72 -14.42
CA ARG A 387 18.71 14.77 -15.16
C ARG A 387 18.60 16.16 -14.50
N ASN A 388 17.47 16.48 -13.86
CA ASN A 388 17.27 17.76 -13.13
C ASN A 388 17.75 17.72 -11.67
N ARG A 389 18.64 16.76 -11.33
CA ARG A 389 19.15 16.52 -9.98
C ARG A 389 18.11 16.01 -8.97
N GLY A 390 16.87 15.74 -9.39
CA GLY A 390 15.89 15.07 -8.56
C GLY A 390 16.36 13.68 -8.15
N LYS A 391 15.97 13.24 -6.95
CA LYS A 391 16.42 12.00 -6.34
C LYS A 391 15.25 11.02 -6.20
N VAL A 392 15.53 9.77 -6.55
CA VAL A 392 14.63 8.63 -6.38
C VAL A 392 15.33 7.60 -5.52
N LEU A 393 14.69 7.14 -4.44
CA LEU A 393 15.14 6.01 -3.64
C LEU A 393 14.12 4.87 -3.72
N SER A 394 14.60 3.64 -3.85
CA SER A 394 13.79 2.42 -3.88
C SER A 394 14.61 1.22 -3.40
N PHE A 395 14.00 0.04 -3.31
CA PHE A 395 14.65 -1.23 -3.03
C PHE A 395 14.64 -2.12 -4.27
N MET A 396 15.74 -2.83 -4.52
CA MET A 396 15.89 -3.76 -5.65
C MET A 396 16.73 -4.97 -5.22
N PRO A 397 16.53 -6.16 -5.83
CA PRO A 397 17.40 -7.29 -5.59
C PRO A 397 18.80 -7.02 -6.13
N GLU A 398 19.84 -7.51 -5.45
CA GLU A 398 21.25 -7.45 -5.91
C GLU A 398 21.48 -8.45 -7.05
N ARG A 399 20.95 -8.13 -8.22
CA ARG A 399 21.11 -8.91 -9.46
C ARG A 399 21.30 -7.98 -10.66
N ASP A 400 21.99 -8.48 -11.67
CA ASP A 400 22.11 -7.81 -12.96
C ASP A 400 20.82 -7.92 -13.77
N GLY A 401 20.62 -7.02 -14.74
CA GLY A 401 19.45 -7.05 -15.65
C GLY A 401 18.13 -6.57 -15.01
N ILE A 402 18.17 -6.04 -13.80
CA ILE A 402 17.00 -5.51 -13.11
C ILE A 402 16.62 -4.11 -13.62
N CYS A 403 15.34 -3.86 -13.84
CA CYS A 403 14.82 -2.63 -14.43
C CYS A 403 13.67 -2.08 -13.58
N PRO A 404 13.85 -0.93 -12.92
CA PRO A 404 12.74 -0.23 -12.28
C PRO A 404 11.93 0.54 -13.31
N VAL A 405 10.62 0.28 -13.34
CA VAL A 405 9.71 0.92 -14.30
C VAL A 405 8.40 1.32 -13.63
N VAL A 406 7.73 2.30 -14.21
CA VAL A 406 6.36 2.67 -13.83
C VAL A 406 5.46 2.40 -15.02
N PRO A 407 4.38 1.59 -14.88
CA PRO A 407 3.32 1.55 -15.88
C PRO A 407 2.87 2.97 -16.25
N SER A 408 2.90 3.31 -17.53
CA SER A 408 2.59 4.67 -18.01
C SER A 408 1.22 5.16 -17.54
N VAL A 409 0.24 4.26 -17.48
CA VAL A 409 -1.11 4.52 -16.98
C VAL A 409 -1.17 4.92 -15.49
N LEU A 410 -0.11 4.65 -14.73
CA LEU A 410 0.03 5.03 -13.32
C LEU A 410 0.84 6.32 -13.13
N LEU A 411 1.21 7.02 -14.21
CA LEU A 411 1.86 8.33 -14.13
C LEU A 411 0.89 9.45 -13.72
N ASP A 412 -0.42 9.22 -13.90
CA ASP A 412 -1.47 10.14 -13.46
C ASP A 412 -1.33 10.46 -11.96
N GLY A 413 -1.56 11.74 -11.64
CA GLY A 413 -1.39 12.29 -10.30
C GLY A 413 -2.25 11.62 -9.23
N ASP A 414 -3.37 11.01 -9.59
CA ASP A 414 -4.26 10.30 -8.67
C ASP A 414 -3.62 9.02 -8.10
N TYR A 415 -2.68 8.41 -8.84
CA TYR A 415 -1.99 7.17 -8.46
C TYR A 415 -0.64 7.41 -7.78
N ARG A 416 -0.24 8.67 -7.59
CA ARG A 416 1.11 9.05 -7.16
C ARG A 416 1.54 8.47 -5.82
N ASP A 417 0.59 8.23 -4.92
CA ASP A 417 0.83 7.80 -3.54
C ASP A 417 0.70 6.27 -3.37
N LEU A 418 0.52 5.52 -4.46
CA LEU A 418 0.37 4.06 -4.48
C LEU A 418 1.68 3.35 -4.86
N ALA A 419 1.76 2.04 -4.59
CA ALA A 419 2.88 1.17 -4.95
C ALA A 419 2.91 0.89 -6.46
N ARG A 420 3.35 1.88 -7.23
CA ARG A 420 3.35 1.87 -8.71
C ARG A 420 4.68 1.53 -9.37
N LEU A 421 5.74 1.34 -8.58
CA LEU A 421 7.05 0.99 -9.12
C LEU A 421 7.12 -0.53 -9.32
N TRP A 422 7.35 -0.97 -10.55
CA TRP A 422 7.54 -2.37 -10.89
C TRP A 422 9.04 -2.65 -11.05
N ILE A 423 9.50 -3.71 -10.40
CA ILE A 423 10.88 -4.17 -10.50
C ILE A 423 10.88 -5.37 -11.45
N LEU A 424 11.44 -5.16 -12.63
CA LEU A 424 11.42 -6.13 -13.73
C LEU A 424 12.79 -6.76 -13.94
N GLU A 425 12.80 -8.00 -14.39
CA GLU A 425 13.99 -8.69 -14.89
C GLU A 425 13.80 -8.98 -16.38
N GLN A 426 14.81 -8.69 -17.19
CA GLN A 426 14.75 -8.90 -18.63
C GLN A 426 14.73 -10.41 -18.94
N ARG A 427 13.83 -10.84 -19.83
CA ARG A 427 13.86 -12.20 -20.40
C ARG A 427 14.78 -12.22 -21.62
N THR A 428 14.90 -13.37 -22.27
CA THR A 428 15.74 -13.56 -23.47
C THR A 428 15.49 -12.55 -24.60
N THR A 429 14.33 -11.90 -24.65
CA THR A 429 13.99 -10.83 -25.62
C THR A 429 13.80 -9.48 -24.92
N SER A 430 14.17 -8.39 -25.58
CA SER A 430 14.12 -7.01 -25.04
C SER A 430 12.72 -6.47 -24.73
N ASP A 431 11.67 -7.12 -25.23
CA ASP A 431 10.26 -6.76 -25.08
C ASP A 431 9.54 -7.58 -23.99
N LYS A 432 10.21 -8.58 -23.40
CA LYS A 432 9.61 -9.49 -22.41
C LYS A 432 10.30 -9.39 -21.07
N TRP A 433 9.49 -9.33 -20.03
CA TRP A 433 9.94 -9.03 -18.67
C TRP A 433 9.30 -9.98 -17.67
N THR A 434 10.04 -10.33 -16.62
CA THR A 434 9.50 -10.99 -15.43
C THR A 434 9.31 -9.95 -14.33
N LEU A 435 8.12 -9.87 -13.75
CA LEU A 435 7.85 -9.01 -12.60
C LEU A 435 8.37 -9.67 -11.33
N LEU A 436 9.44 -9.12 -10.74
CA LEU A 436 10.02 -9.61 -9.49
C LEU A 436 9.27 -9.11 -8.27
N GLY A 437 8.82 -7.85 -8.32
CA GLY A 437 8.11 -7.23 -7.21
C GLY A 437 7.57 -5.85 -7.57
N LYS A 438 6.74 -5.33 -6.67
CA LYS A 438 6.12 -4.02 -6.75
C LYS A 438 6.48 -3.23 -5.49
N SER A 439 6.90 -1.99 -5.67
CA SER A 439 7.41 -1.15 -4.58
C SER A 439 6.83 0.27 -4.67
N VAL A 440 7.11 1.05 -3.64
CA VAL A 440 6.79 2.48 -3.58
C VAL A 440 7.96 3.26 -4.15
N LEU A 441 7.64 4.27 -4.97
CA LEU A 441 8.62 5.20 -5.53
C LEU A 441 8.82 6.38 -4.59
N PHE A 442 9.96 6.45 -3.88
CA PHE A 442 10.30 7.62 -3.06
C PHE A 442 11.07 8.66 -3.88
N ALA A 443 10.34 9.53 -4.56
CA ALA A 443 10.89 10.57 -5.42
C ALA A 443 10.56 11.97 -4.89
N ASP A 444 11.52 12.90 -4.94
CA ASP A 444 11.22 14.34 -4.74
C ASP A 444 10.42 14.93 -5.91
N ASP A 445 9.99 16.18 -5.77
CA ASP A 445 9.19 16.84 -6.81
C ASP A 445 9.95 17.03 -8.14
N PRO A 446 11.25 17.41 -8.15
CA PRO A 446 12.03 17.44 -9.39
C PRO A 446 12.07 16.09 -10.11
N ALA A 447 12.39 15.00 -9.43
CA ALA A 447 12.45 13.67 -10.05
C ALA A 447 11.09 13.28 -10.64
N ARG A 448 10.00 13.60 -9.95
CA ARG A 448 8.65 13.31 -10.41
C ARG A 448 8.25 14.08 -11.65
N GLN A 449 8.64 15.35 -11.74
CA GLN A 449 8.37 16.14 -12.92
C GLN A 449 8.96 15.45 -14.15
N ILE A 450 10.24 15.04 -14.08
CA ILE A 450 10.91 14.28 -15.16
C ILE A 450 10.21 12.97 -15.48
N ILE A 451 9.87 12.18 -14.45
CA ILE A 451 9.21 10.88 -14.65
C ILE A 451 7.87 11.04 -15.38
N ASN A 452 7.18 12.15 -15.15
CA ASN A 452 5.89 12.44 -15.77
C ASN A 452 5.99 13.13 -17.14
N THR A 453 7.04 13.92 -17.42
CA THR A 453 7.11 14.77 -18.62
C THR A 453 7.97 14.19 -19.74
N GLU A 454 9.02 13.44 -19.42
CA GLU A 454 9.92 12.91 -20.46
C GLU A 454 9.29 11.70 -21.14
N ASN A 455 9.17 11.69 -22.46
CA ASN A 455 8.64 10.53 -23.19
C ASN A 455 9.72 9.59 -23.72
N GLU A 456 10.99 10.01 -23.71
CA GLU A 456 12.13 9.24 -24.26
C GLU A 456 12.28 7.85 -23.62
N LEU A 457 11.96 7.73 -22.33
CA LEU A 457 12.08 6.46 -21.59
C LEU A 457 10.80 5.61 -21.62
N VAL A 458 9.79 5.98 -22.40
CA VAL A 458 8.55 5.21 -22.53
C VAL A 458 8.73 4.17 -23.63
N ARG A 459 8.74 2.89 -23.23
CA ARG A 459 8.71 1.77 -24.18
C ARG A 459 7.28 1.26 -24.28
N ARG A 460 6.77 1.22 -25.51
CA ARG A 460 5.38 0.82 -25.77
C ARG A 460 5.23 -0.70 -25.76
N GLN A 461 4.04 -1.15 -25.36
CA GLN A 461 3.55 -2.52 -25.54
C GLN A 461 4.52 -3.61 -25.06
N GLN A 462 5.13 -3.36 -23.90
CA GLN A 462 6.05 -4.29 -23.24
C GLN A 462 5.27 -5.39 -22.54
N LYS A 463 5.73 -6.63 -22.66
CA LYS A 463 5.02 -7.80 -22.13
C LYS A 463 5.65 -8.28 -20.82
N VAL A 464 4.86 -8.29 -19.76
CA VAL A 464 5.28 -8.60 -18.39
C VAL A 464 4.61 -9.87 -17.90
N TYR A 465 5.39 -10.77 -17.32
CA TYR A 465 4.96 -12.07 -16.80
C TYR A 465 5.12 -12.14 -15.28
N GLY A 466 4.35 -13.00 -14.61
CA GLY A 466 4.58 -13.33 -13.20
C GLY A 466 5.90 -14.08 -12.98
N ARG A 467 6.51 -13.90 -11.80
CA ARG A 467 7.69 -14.66 -11.34
C ARG A 467 7.36 -16.15 -11.19
N SER A 468 8.22 -17.02 -11.71
CA SER A 468 8.06 -18.47 -11.55
C SER A 468 8.15 -18.87 -10.07
N LEU A 469 7.58 -20.02 -9.72
CA LEU A 469 7.67 -20.55 -8.35
C LEU A 469 9.06 -21.15 -8.04
N ASP A 470 9.80 -21.52 -9.09
CA ASP A 470 11.06 -22.27 -8.99
C ASP A 470 12.32 -21.37 -8.95
N THR A 471 12.15 -20.04 -8.88
CA THR A 471 13.20 -19.00 -8.95
C THR A 471 12.91 -17.82 -8.03
#